data_AF-A0A3A8YNA0-F1
#
_entry.id   AF-A0A3A8YNA0-F1
#
_cell.length_a   1.000
_cell.length_b   1.000
_cell.length_c   1.000
_cell.angle_alpha   90.00
_cell.angle_beta   90.00
_cell.angle_gamma   90.00
#
_symmetry.space_group_name_H-M   'P 1'
#
loop_
_entity.id
_entity.type
_entity.pdbx_description
1 polymer ?
#
loop_
_entity_poly.entity_id
_entity_poly.type
_entity_poly.pdbx_seq_one_letter_code
_entity_poly.pdbx_strand_id
1 'polypeptide(L)'
;MKRKIDLWTKGQKDTVNSARPRGRSLVSQPRRSLVQVYFAKRGMDLAYYNDRFDLQVGDIVYVDGKLEGLQGRVTAVDYSFKIKLSDYKRVIAVADTRISGELHMVGSHLVSFDPQTIPYEKIVTWFKAPDKEDDIYVSGSDDHGFRLDDLSGMGANSAVAERGRRYYLEDRVVYLCIDHGHGRGIVEGTSPYEIEFDHSGGEIKNLTCSCYCSYPCKHTVAAMLQLRELLEQLEGRDGFDRDEDGYAAAISQKAFFSFVMGGKTAGSFVFR
;
A
#
# COMPACT_ATOMS: atom_id res chain seq x y z
N MET A 1 -48.91 -9.83 -53.28
CA MET A 1 -49.74 -9.05 -52.34
C MET A 1 -49.79 -9.78 -51.00
N LYS A 2 -49.42 -9.06 -49.94
CA LYS A 2 -49.45 -9.31 -48.48
C LYS A 2 -50.27 -10.54 -47.97
N ARG A 3 -49.69 -11.30 -47.05
CA ARG A 3 -50.01 -11.22 -45.60
C ARG A 3 -48.97 -11.95 -44.74
N LYS A 4 -48.41 -11.20 -43.78
CA LYS A 4 -47.65 -11.64 -42.60
C LYS A 4 -48.59 -12.29 -41.60
N ILE A 5 -48.12 -13.33 -40.92
CA ILE A 5 -48.54 -13.67 -39.55
C ILE A 5 -47.28 -14.04 -38.77
N ASP A 6 -46.96 -13.19 -37.80
CA ASP A 6 -45.92 -13.39 -36.79
C ASP A 6 -46.42 -14.36 -35.71
N LEU A 7 -45.59 -15.33 -35.30
CA LEU A 7 -45.76 -16.03 -34.04
C LEU A 7 -44.48 -15.91 -33.21
N TRP A 8 -44.59 -15.15 -32.12
CA TRP A 8 -43.65 -15.10 -31.01
C TRP A 8 -43.94 -16.24 -30.04
N THR A 9 -42.91 -16.92 -29.51
CA THR A 9 -42.76 -17.12 -28.06
C THR A 9 -41.39 -17.67 -27.65
N LYS A 10 -40.75 -16.94 -26.71
CA LYS A 10 -39.86 -17.35 -25.60
C LYS A 10 -38.66 -18.24 -25.95
N GLY A 11 -37.40 -17.83 -25.76
CA GLY A 11 -36.86 -17.08 -24.62
C GLY A 11 -35.92 -18.02 -23.85
N GLN A 12 -34.63 -18.00 -24.17
CA GLN A 12 -33.61 -18.77 -23.45
C GLN A 12 -32.61 -17.78 -22.85
N LYS A 13 -32.74 -17.63 -21.53
CA LYS A 13 -31.90 -16.83 -20.64
C LYS A 13 -30.53 -17.47 -20.47
N ASP A 14 -29.50 -16.65 -20.62
CA ASP A 14 -28.45 -16.37 -19.64
C ASP A 14 -27.93 -17.55 -18.80
N THR A 15 -26.73 -18.01 -19.12
CA THR A 15 -25.82 -18.62 -18.14
C THR A 15 -24.50 -17.85 -18.14
N VAL A 16 -24.57 -16.61 -17.68
CA VAL A 16 -23.37 -15.91 -17.19
C VAL A 16 -23.03 -16.57 -15.85
N ASN A 17 -21.94 -17.34 -15.84
CA ASN A 17 -21.33 -17.84 -14.63
C ASN A 17 -20.99 -16.66 -13.71
N SER A 18 -21.86 -16.42 -12.74
CA SER A 18 -21.64 -15.49 -11.64
C SER A 18 -20.60 -16.10 -10.69
N ALA A 19 -19.33 -15.98 -11.06
CA ALA A 19 -18.26 -16.04 -10.09
C ALA A 19 -18.42 -14.82 -9.17
N ARG A 20 -18.93 -15.05 -7.97
CA ARG A 20 -19.06 -14.04 -6.92
C ARG A 20 -17.66 -13.47 -6.60
N PRO A 21 -17.43 -12.15 -6.71
CA PRO A 21 -16.30 -11.55 -6.04
C PRO A 21 -16.62 -11.52 -4.54
N ARG A 22 -16.02 -12.43 -3.77
CA ARG A 22 -16.01 -12.35 -2.30
C ARG A 22 -14.66 -11.81 -1.83
N GLY A 23 -14.51 -10.50 -2.02
CA GLY A 23 -13.63 -9.63 -1.27
C GLY A 23 -14.44 -8.42 -0.82
N ARG A 24 -15.52 -8.65 -0.06
CA ARG A 24 -16.33 -7.55 0.46
C ARG A 24 -15.57 -6.98 1.65
N SER A 25 -14.84 -5.88 1.42
CA SER A 25 -14.44 -5.01 2.52
C SER A 25 -15.69 -4.75 3.36
N LEU A 26 -15.61 -5.06 4.66
CA LEU A 26 -16.64 -4.64 5.60
C LEU A 26 -16.50 -3.11 5.72
N VAL A 27 -17.03 -2.39 4.73
CA VAL A 27 -17.35 -0.98 4.85
C VAL A 27 -18.52 -0.94 5.81
N SER A 28 -18.22 -0.74 7.09
CA SER A 28 -19.21 -0.32 8.07
C SER A 28 -19.93 0.90 7.52
N GLN A 29 -21.25 0.97 7.73
CA GLN A 29 -22.01 2.10 7.19
C GLN A 29 -21.48 3.41 7.78
N PRO A 30 -21.23 4.44 6.95
CA PRO A 30 -20.74 5.72 7.43
C PRO A 30 -21.52 6.23 8.64
N ARG A 31 -20.83 6.63 9.70
CA ARG A 31 -21.45 7.12 10.94
C ARG A 31 -20.90 8.50 11.30
N ARG A 32 -21.79 9.50 11.26
CA ARG A 32 -21.44 10.87 11.60
C ARG A 32 -20.86 10.96 13.01
N SER A 33 -19.71 11.58 13.13
CA SER A 33 -18.95 11.71 14.37
C SER A 33 -18.13 12.99 14.37
N LEU A 34 -17.89 13.53 15.56
CA LEU A 34 -16.81 14.46 15.82
C LEU A 34 -15.67 13.67 16.45
N VAL A 35 -14.49 13.71 15.83
CA VAL A 35 -13.33 12.91 16.26
C VAL A 35 -12.18 13.80 16.71
N GLN A 36 -11.43 13.33 17.70
CA GLN A 36 -10.12 13.87 18.04
C GLN A 36 -9.06 13.05 17.30
N VAL A 37 -8.16 13.74 16.61
CA VAL A 37 -7.10 13.14 15.81
C VAL A 37 -5.76 13.66 16.28
N TYR A 38 -4.91 12.75 16.76
CA TYR A 38 -3.53 13.04 17.16
C TYR A 38 -2.59 13.00 15.97
N PHE A 39 -1.77 14.05 15.82
CA PHE A 39 -0.72 14.11 14.80
C PHE A 39 0.66 14.11 15.45
N ALA A 40 1.40 13.01 15.34
CA ALA A 40 2.71 12.85 15.97
C ALA A 40 3.71 13.95 15.58
N LYS A 41 3.69 14.42 14.33
CA LYS A 41 4.56 15.52 13.85
C LYS A 41 4.24 16.88 14.50
N ARG A 42 3.04 17.06 15.07
CA ARG A 42 2.61 18.30 15.76
C ARG A 42 2.53 18.13 17.28
N GLY A 43 2.45 16.89 17.77
CA GLY A 43 2.37 16.58 19.19
C GLY A 43 1.04 17.01 19.83
N MET A 44 -0.06 17.03 19.07
CA MET A 44 -1.36 17.48 19.57
C MET A 44 -2.54 16.77 18.90
N ASP A 45 -3.67 16.76 19.62
CA ASP A 45 -4.99 16.38 19.12
C ASP A 45 -5.72 17.60 18.56
N LEU A 46 -6.45 17.37 17.47
CA LEU A 46 -7.33 18.36 16.86
C LEU A 46 -8.67 17.72 16.49
N ALA A 47 -9.74 18.52 16.55
CA ALA A 47 -11.09 18.07 16.28
C ALA A 47 -11.42 18.13 14.78
N TYR A 48 -11.97 17.04 14.24
CA TYR A 48 -12.42 16.94 12.85
C TYR A 48 -13.83 16.37 12.78
N TYR A 49 -14.59 16.82 11.80
CA TYR A 49 -15.88 16.24 11.47
C TYR A 49 -15.70 15.05 10.54
N ASN A 50 -16.42 13.97 10.79
CA ASN A 50 -16.49 12.81 9.92
C ASN A 50 -17.95 12.49 9.60
N ASP A 51 -18.24 12.28 8.32
CA ASP A 51 -19.52 11.81 7.81
C ASP A 51 -19.41 10.68 6.78
N ARG A 52 -18.21 10.16 6.56
CA ARG A 52 -17.89 9.19 5.50
C ARG A 52 -17.50 7.82 6.02
N PHE A 53 -17.06 7.74 7.28
CA PHE A 53 -16.51 6.51 7.85
C PHE A 53 -17.19 6.18 9.19
N ASP A 54 -17.15 4.93 9.62
CA ASP A 54 -17.50 4.56 11.00
C ASP A 54 -16.22 4.39 11.80
N LEU A 55 -15.66 5.52 12.20
CA LEU A 55 -14.34 5.60 12.83
C LEU A 55 -14.35 5.02 14.25
N GLN A 56 -13.26 4.35 14.59
CA GLN A 56 -12.96 3.83 15.91
C GLN A 56 -11.69 4.48 16.47
N VAL A 57 -11.56 4.49 17.80
CA VAL A 57 -10.30 4.88 18.44
C VAL A 57 -9.20 3.94 17.98
N GLY A 58 -8.05 4.52 17.62
CA GLY A 58 -6.90 3.81 17.07
C GLY A 58 -6.82 3.84 15.55
N ASP A 59 -7.89 4.17 14.83
CA ASP A 59 -7.89 4.26 13.37
C ASP A 59 -6.87 5.28 12.86
N ILE A 60 -6.20 4.91 11.78
CA ILE A 60 -5.28 5.80 11.06
C ILE A 60 -6.07 6.55 9.99
N VAL A 61 -6.00 7.87 10.01
CA VAL A 61 -6.82 8.75 9.17
C VAL A 61 -6.00 9.87 8.53
N TYR A 62 -6.54 10.41 7.44
CA TYR A 62 -6.07 11.63 6.81
C TYR A 62 -7.20 12.66 6.80
N VAL A 63 -6.82 13.93 6.86
CA VAL A 63 -7.76 15.06 7.01
C VAL A 63 -7.50 16.15 5.98
N ASP A 64 -8.50 16.98 5.71
CA ASP A 64 -8.31 18.20 4.92
C ASP A 64 -7.75 19.37 5.76
N GLY A 65 -7.30 20.43 5.09
CA GLY A 65 -6.81 21.65 5.72
C GLY A 65 -5.31 21.65 6.01
N LYS A 66 -4.88 22.30 7.10
CA LYS A 66 -3.45 22.61 7.34
C LYS A 66 -2.57 21.39 7.63
N LEU A 67 -3.19 20.27 8.04
CA LEU A 67 -2.50 19.01 8.33
C LEU A 67 -2.77 17.96 7.24
N GLU A 68 -3.26 18.39 6.08
CA GLU A 68 -3.41 17.52 4.92
C GLU A 68 -2.07 16.86 4.55
N GLY A 69 -2.15 15.61 4.09
CA GLY A 69 -0.98 14.78 3.81
C GLY A 69 -0.31 14.16 5.05
N LEU A 70 -0.65 14.61 6.26
CA LEU A 70 -0.12 14.01 7.48
C LEU A 70 -1.01 12.87 7.97
N GLN A 71 -0.36 11.79 8.38
CA GLN A 71 -1.00 10.69 9.06
C GLN A 71 -1.44 11.13 10.46
N GLY A 72 -2.73 10.94 10.76
CA GLY A 72 -3.32 11.15 12.07
C GLY A 72 -3.83 9.83 12.67
N ARG A 73 -3.96 9.78 14.01
CA ARG A 73 -4.56 8.66 14.72
C ARG A 73 -5.77 9.13 15.52
N VAL A 74 -6.91 8.46 15.37
CA VAL A 74 -8.12 8.78 16.13
C VAL A 74 -7.90 8.42 17.61
N THR A 75 -8.10 9.39 18.50
CA THR A 75 -7.95 9.23 19.96
C THR A 75 -9.28 9.25 20.70
N ALA A 76 -10.30 9.91 20.14
CA ALA A 76 -11.66 9.91 20.67
C ALA A 76 -12.69 10.06 19.54
N VAL A 77 -13.88 9.49 19.76
CA VAL A 77 -15.02 9.55 18.84
C VAL A 77 -16.27 9.95 19.63
N ASP A 78 -16.91 11.03 19.20
CA ASP A 78 -18.18 11.51 19.77
C ASP A 78 -19.29 11.47 18.73
N TYR A 79 -20.41 10.84 19.09
CA TYR A 79 -21.61 10.73 18.25
C TYR A 79 -22.71 11.71 18.66
N SER A 80 -22.55 12.43 19.78
CA SER A 80 -23.54 13.34 20.36
C SER A 80 -23.03 14.78 20.38
N PHE A 81 -22.93 15.39 19.19
CA PHE A 81 -22.34 16.72 19.03
C PHE A 81 -23.28 17.70 18.31
N LYS A 82 -23.06 19.00 18.55
CA LYS A 82 -23.65 20.11 17.78
C LYS A 82 -22.53 21.06 17.37
N ILE A 83 -22.25 21.11 16.07
CA ILE A 83 -21.19 21.95 15.50
C ILE A 83 -21.72 22.78 14.34
N LYS A 84 -21.01 23.86 14.01
CA LYS A 84 -21.18 24.58 12.76
C LYS A 84 -20.17 24.05 11.75
N LEU A 85 -20.64 23.43 10.66
CA LEU A 85 -19.75 22.75 9.70
C LEU A 85 -18.67 23.64 9.09
N SER A 86 -18.90 24.95 8.98
CA SER A 86 -17.89 25.90 8.48
C SER A 86 -16.63 25.99 9.34
N ASP A 87 -16.74 25.61 10.61
CA ASP A 87 -15.68 25.79 11.61
C ASP A 87 -14.79 24.54 11.71
N TYR A 88 -15.18 23.45 11.05
CA TYR A 88 -14.51 22.15 11.14
C TYR A 88 -13.98 21.68 9.80
N LYS A 89 -12.75 21.15 9.86
CA LYS A 89 -12.14 20.36 8.80
C LYS A 89 -12.63 18.93 8.86
N ARG A 90 -12.46 18.17 7.77
CA ARG A 90 -13.03 16.83 7.61
C ARG A 90 -11.97 15.75 7.58
N VAL A 91 -12.36 14.56 8.04
CA VAL A 91 -11.66 13.32 7.72
C VAL A 91 -11.93 12.96 6.26
N ILE A 92 -10.87 12.77 5.48
CA ILE A 92 -10.95 12.50 4.04
C ILE A 92 -10.66 11.04 3.69
N ALA A 93 -9.91 10.33 4.52
CA ALA A 93 -9.58 8.92 4.33
C ALA A 93 -9.30 8.21 5.66
N VAL A 94 -9.46 6.89 5.64
CA VAL A 94 -9.08 5.96 6.71
C VAL A 94 -8.29 4.81 6.13
N ALA A 95 -7.19 4.43 6.77
CA ALA A 95 -6.35 3.32 6.35
C ALA A 95 -6.89 2.00 6.94
N ASP A 96 -7.17 1.00 6.09
CA ASP A 96 -7.57 -0.33 6.57
C ASP A 96 -6.34 -1.13 7.03
N THR A 97 -6.09 -1.14 8.34
CA THR A 97 -4.93 -1.82 8.96
C THR A 97 -5.21 -3.27 9.39
N ARG A 98 -6.34 -3.85 8.98
CA ARG A 98 -6.66 -5.26 9.30
C ARG A 98 -5.92 -6.15 8.33
N ILE A 99 -5.25 -7.20 8.79
CA ILE A 99 -4.68 -8.22 7.91
C ILE A 99 -5.34 -9.55 8.21
N SER A 100 -5.63 -10.33 7.16
CA SER A 100 -6.12 -11.69 7.24
C SER A 100 -5.38 -12.51 6.18
N GLY A 101 -4.70 -13.57 6.60
CA GLY A 101 -3.88 -14.39 5.74
C GLY A 101 -2.67 -14.95 6.48
N GLU A 102 -1.80 -15.62 5.74
CA GLU A 102 -0.56 -16.20 6.25
C GLU A 102 0.61 -15.25 5.95
N LEU A 103 1.50 -15.09 6.94
CA LEU A 103 2.69 -14.28 6.83
C LEU A 103 3.89 -15.07 7.32
N HIS A 104 4.91 -15.18 6.48
CA HIS A 104 6.17 -15.88 6.78
C HIS A 104 7.22 -14.87 7.20
N MET A 105 7.94 -15.15 8.27
CA MET A 105 9.05 -14.30 8.69
C MET A 105 10.29 -14.57 7.81
N VAL A 106 10.80 -13.52 7.18
CA VAL A 106 11.94 -13.54 6.25
C VAL A 106 12.79 -12.30 6.53
N GLY A 107 13.93 -12.49 7.20
CA GLY A 107 14.78 -11.37 7.61
C GLY A 107 14.02 -10.37 8.50
N SER A 108 14.10 -9.08 8.16
CA SER A 108 13.35 -7.99 8.83
C SER A 108 11.92 -7.81 8.31
N HIS A 109 11.44 -8.68 7.41
CA HIS A 109 10.13 -8.58 6.77
C HIS A 109 9.22 -9.78 7.08
N LEU A 110 7.92 -9.54 6.90
CA LEU A 110 6.87 -10.54 6.86
C LEU A 110 6.38 -10.66 5.42
N VAL A 111 6.37 -11.87 4.88
CA VAL A 111 6.11 -12.16 3.47
C VAL A 111 4.81 -12.92 3.30
N SER A 112 4.01 -12.53 2.31
CA SER A 112 2.85 -13.27 1.82
C SER A 112 3.04 -13.64 0.35
N PHE A 113 2.62 -14.85 -0.01
CA PHE A 113 2.48 -15.29 -1.40
C PHE A 113 1.02 -15.19 -1.90
N ASP A 114 0.08 -14.83 -1.02
CA ASP A 114 -1.30 -14.53 -1.39
C ASP A 114 -1.48 -13.02 -1.67
N PRO A 115 -1.88 -12.62 -2.89
CA PRO A 115 -2.18 -11.24 -3.27
C PRO A 115 -3.20 -10.53 -2.38
N GLN A 116 -4.05 -11.27 -1.67
CA GLN A 116 -5.12 -10.70 -0.86
C GLN A 116 -4.70 -10.37 0.58
N THR A 117 -3.55 -10.89 1.04
CA THR A 117 -3.15 -10.74 2.45
C THR A 117 -2.61 -9.34 2.75
N ILE A 118 -1.71 -8.83 1.91
CA ILE A 118 -1.10 -7.49 2.02
C ILE A 118 -1.01 -6.78 0.66
N PRO A 119 -2.14 -6.54 -0.04
CA PRO A 119 -2.13 -5.90 -1.35
C PRO A 119 -1.61 -4.46 -1.30
N TYR A 120 -0.85 -4.06 -2.33
CA TYR A 120 -0.24 -2.73 -2.44
C TYR A 120 -1.24 -1.59 -2.20
N GLU A 121 -2.38 -1.62 -2.91
CA GLU A 121 -3.43 -0.58 -2.85
C GLU A 121 -3.94 -0.34 -1.43
N LYS A 122 -3.86 -1.35 -0.57
CA LYS A 122 -4.21 -1.24 0.84
C LYS A 122 -3.04 -0.72 1.66
N ILE A 123 -1.85 -1.30 1.49
CA ILE A 123 -0.68 -0.98 2.32
C ILE A 123 -0.20 0.46 2.08
N VAL A 124 -0.27 0.98 0.85
CA VAL A 124 0.14 2.37 0.55
C VAL A 124 -0.64 3.40 1.37
N THR A 125 -1.92 3.13 1.65
CA THR A 125 -2.80 4.01 2.45
C THR A 125 -2.37 4.10 3.91
N TRP A 126 -1.49 3.22 4.39
CA TRP A 126 -1.00 3.28 5.77
C TRP A 126 0.03 4.40 5.94
N PHE A 127 0.74 4.73 4.85
CA PHE A 127 1.86 5.66 4.88
C PHE A 127 1.52 6.99 4.21
N LYS A 128 0.77 6.96 3.11
CA LYS A 128 0.50 8.11 2.26
C LYS A 128 -0.99 8.46 2.24
N ALA A 129 -1.28 9.75 2.26
CA ALA A 129 -2.63 10.25 1.99
C ALA A 129 -3.02 9.92 0.53
N PRO A 130 -4.33 9.81 0.22
CA PRO A 130 -4.76 9.69 -1.17
C PRO A 130 -4.26 10.86 -2.01
N ASP A 131 -3.87 10.56 -3.24
CA ASP A 131 -3.52 11.56 -4.25
C ASP A 131 -4.74 12.43 -4.60
N LYS A 132 -4.48 13.69 -4.92
CA LYS A 132 -5.49 14.65 -5.37
C LYS A 132 -5.79 14.45 -6.85
N GLU A 133 -6.92 14.99 -7.32
CA GLU A 133 -7.29 14.94 -8.74
C GLU A 133 -6.21 15.52 -9.67
N ASP A 134 -5.46 16.52 -9.18
CA ASP A 134 -4.38 17.18 -9.93
C ASP A 134 -3.00 16.51 -9.76
N ASP A 135 -2.89 15.49 -8.89
CA ASP A 135 -1.63 14.76 -8.66
C ASP A 135 -1.43 13.73 -9.78
N ILE A 136 -1.03 14.21 -10.95
CA ILE A 136 -0.79 13.40 -12.14
C ILE A 136 0.66 12.95 -12.19
N TYR A 137 0.88 11.64 -12.12
CA TYR A 137 2.20 11.04 -12.30
C TYR A 137 2.42 10.68 -13.78
N VAL A 138 3.59 11.05 -14.29
CA VAL A 138 4.04 10.69 -15.63
C VAL A 138 5.41 10.03 -15.50
N SER A 139 5.50 8.79 -15.95
CA SER A 139 6.73 8.02 -15.97
C SER A 139 7.18 7.82 -17.42
N GLY A 140 8.47 8.01 -17.66
CA GLY A 140 9.12 7.64 -18.92
C GLY A 140 10.05 6.45 -18.69
N SER A 141 10.38 5.75 -19.78
CA SER A 141 11.39 4.70 -19.79
C SER A 141 12.41 4.96 -20.89
N ASP A 142 13.65 4.59 -20.63
CA ASP A 142 14.74 4.54 -21.62
C ASP A 142 15.09 3.10 -22.02
N ASP A 143 14.26 2.12 -21.63
CA ASP A 143 14.44 0.67 -21.81
C ASP A 143 15.77 0.11 -21.28
N HIS A 144 16.52 0.87 -20.48
CA HIS A 144 17.78 0.42 -19.90
C HIS A 144 17.52 -0.47 -18.68
N GLY A 145 18.16 -1.64 -18.66
CA GLY A 145 18.11 -2.59 -17.56
C GLY A 145 19.45 -2.77 -16.86
N PHE A 146 19.42 -3.27 -15.63
CA PHE A 146 20.61 -3.71 -14.89
C PHE A 146 20.31 -5.01 -14.14
N ARG A 147 21.33 -5.80 -13.82
CA ARG A 147 21.13 -7.05 -13.09
C ARG A 147 20.95 -6.77 -11.59
N LEU A 148 20.02 -7.48 -10.95
CA LEU A 148 19.77 -7.33 -9.51
C LEU A 148 20.97 -7.77 -8.66
N ASP A 149 21.74 -8.77 -9.13
CA ASP A 149 22.97 -9.23 -8.47
C ASP A 149 24.12 -8.20 -8.59
N ASP A 150 24.12 -7.35 -9.62
CA ASP A 150 25.08 -6.27 -9.85
C ASP A 150 24.42 -4.89 -9.97
N LEU A 151 24.22 -4.25 -8.83
CA LEU A 151 23.64 -2.90 -8.75
C LEU A 151 24.56 -1.79 -9.31
N SER A 152 25.78 -2.08 -9.75
CA SER A 152 26.63 -1.07 -10.38
C SER A 152 26.02 -0.54 -11.69
N GLY A 153 25.30 -1.40 -12.42
CA GLY A 153 24.58 -1.04 -13.65
C GLY A 153 23.42 -0.07 -13.44
N MET A 154 22.98 0.13 -12.19
CA MET A 154 21.95 1.11 -11.84
C MET A 154 22.44 2.56 -12.07
N GLY A 155 23.75 2.82 -12.09
CA GLY A 155 24.30 4.16 -12.34
C GLY A 155 24.25 5.12 -11.13
N ALA A 156 23.99 4.60 -9.92
CA ALA A 156 24.06 5.40 -8.70
C ALA A 156 25.52 5.74 -8.35
N ASN A 157 25.82 7.02 -8.11
CA ASN A 157 27.15 7.40 -7.63
C ASN A 157 27.41 6.87 -6.20
N SER A 158 28.68 6.81 -5.78
CA SER A 158 29.09 6.22 -4.51
C SER A 158 28.41 6.85 -3.28
N ALA A 159 28.24 8.17 -3.25
CA ALA A 159 27.59 8.86 -2.14
C ALA A 159 26.10 8.54 -2.04
N VAL A 160 25.42 8.39 -3.18
CA VAL A 160 24.01 7.99 -3.24
C VAL A 160 23.85 6.52 -2.85
N ALA A 161 24.73 5.65 -3.37
CA ALA A 161 24.75 4.23 -3.03
C ALA A 161 24.93 4.02 -1.52
N GLU A 162 25.83 4.78 -0.88
CA GLU A 162 26.05 4.71 0.57
C GLU A 162 24.83 5.18 1.37
N ARG A 163 24.18 6.26 0.95
CA ARG A 163 22.93 6.71 1.56
C ARG A 163 21.80 5.68 1.39
N GLY A 164 21.76 5.00 0.24
CA GLY A 164 20.81 3.93 -0.02
C GLY A 164 21.05 2.70 0.87
N ARG A 165 22.31 2.27 1.00
CA ARG A 165 22.70 1.23 1.96
C ARG A 165 22.26 1.56 3.38
N ARG A 166 22.44 2.80 3.83
CA ARG A 166 21.97 3.23 5.14
C ARG A 166 20.44 3.15 5.28
N TYR A 167 19.68 3.51 4.24
CA TYR A 167 18.22 3.38 4.26
C TYR A 167 17.76 1.92 4.38
N TYR A 168 18.43 1.02 3.65
CA TYR A 168 18.23 -0.41 3.75
C TYR A 168 18.53 -0.93 5.17
N LEU A 169 19.71 -0.62 5.73
CA LEU A 169 20.11 -1.04 7.08
C LEU A 169 19.23 -0.46 8.21
N GLU A 170 18.57 0.68 7.97
CA GLU A 170 17.63 1.30 8.91
C GLU A 170 16.18 0.76 8.75
N ASP A 171 15.98 -0.32 7.99
CA ASP A 171 14.67 -0.93 7.68
C ASP A 171 13.64 0.08 7.12
N ARG A 172 14.11 1.02 6.28
CA ARG A 172 13.22 2.04 5.69
C ARG A 172 12.46 1.54 4.47
N VAL A 173 12.79 0.38 3.92
CA VAL A 173 12.00 -0.27 2.88
C VAL A 173 10.84 -0.96 3.56
N VAL A 174 9.74 -0.24 3.73
CA VAL A 174 8.63 -0.69 4.58
C VAL A 174 7.70 -1.66 3.87
N TYR A 175 7.67 -1.64 2.53
CA TYR A 175 6.90 -2.56 1.71
C TYR A 175 7.59 -2.82 0.38
N LEU A 176 7.51 -4.05 -0.14
CA LEU A 176 7.86 -4.46 -1.49
C LEU A 176 6.88 -5.53 -1.98
N CYS A 177 6.54 -5.53 -3.26
CA CYS A 177 5.92 -6.69 -3.88
C CYS A 177 6.40 -6.89 -5.31
N ILE A 178 6.38 -8.14 -5.75
CA ILE A 178 6.46 -8.54 -7.14
C ILE A 178 5.12 -9.20 -7.48
N ASP A 179 4.53 -8.77 -8.58
CA ASP A 179 3.27 -9.24 -9.13
C ASP A 179 3.44 -9.41 -10.63
N HIS A 180 3.58 -10.66 -11.09
CA HIS A 180 3.76 -11.00 -12.49
C HIS A 180 4.86 -10.21 -13.22
N GLY A 181 6.05 -10.15 -12.61
CA GLY A 181 7.19 -9.41 -13.13
C GLY A 181 7.12 -7.89 -12.94
N HIS A 182 6.01 -7.33 -12.45
CA HIS A 182 5.93 -5.93 -12.07
C HIS A 182 6.13 -5.75 -10.56
N GLY A 183 7.03 -4.85 -10.20
CA GLY A 183 7.48 -4.61 -8.85
C GLY A 183 7.01 -3.26 -8.32
N ARG A 184 6.50 -3.24 -7.08
CA ARG A 184 6.13 -2.01 -6.36
C ARG A 184 6.73 -1.99 -4.97
N GLY A 185 7.06 -0.82 -4.46
CA GLY A 185 7.68 -0.67 -3.14
C GLY A 185 7.40 0.67 -2.49
N ILE A 186 7.58 0.71 -1.18
CA ILE A 186 7.44 1.93 -0.38
C ILE A 186 8.69 2.08 0.49
N VAL A 187 9.33 3.23 0.39
CA VAL A 187 10.52 3.58 1.17
C VAL A 187 10.26 4.82 2.01
N GLU A 188 10.41 4.71 3.33
CA GLU A 188 10.25 5.84 4.24
C GLU A 188 11.46 6.79 4.16
N GLY A 189 11.19 8.08 3.92
CA GLY A 189 12.16 9.14 3.97
C GLY A 189 11.63 10.35 4.74
N THR A 190 11.79 11.53 4.15
CA THR A 190 11.08 12.75 4.60
C THR A 190 9.57 12.65 4.38
N SER A 191 9.20 11.88 3.35
CA SER A 191 7.86 11.39 3.02
C SER A 191 7.97 9.90 2.67
N PRO A 192 6.88 9.13 2.65
CA PRO A 192 6.89 7.84 1.97
C PRO A 192 7.08 8.06 0.46
N TYR A 193 7.99 7.29 -0.14
CA TYR A 193 8.25 7.31 -1.57
C TYR A 193 7.89 5.97 -2.18
N GLU A 194 7.17 6.00 -3.28
CA GLU A 194 6.76 4.83 -4.05
C GLU A 194 7.85 4.51 -5.06
N ILE A 195 8.13 3.22 -5.22
CA ILE A 195 9.09 2.67 -6.15
C ILE A 195 8.32 1.75 -7.08
N GLU A 196 8.55 1.87 -8.38
CA GLU A 196 8.02 0.95 -9.37
C GLU A 196 9.18 0.45 -10.22
N PHE A 197 9.12 -0.81 -10.65
CA PHE A 197 10.13 -1.44 -11.49
C PHE A 197 9.54 -2.65 -12.21
N ASP A 198 10.19 -3.12 -13.25
CA ASP A 198 9.93 -4.43 -13.84
C ASP A 198 11.10 -5.36 -13.53
N HIS A 199 10.80 -6.62 -13.26
CA HIS A 199 11.75 -7.66 -12.90
C HIS A 199 11.49 -8.92 -13.73
N SER A 200 12.47 -9.32 -14.54
CA SER A 200 12.41 -10.56 -15.31
C SER A 200 13.80 -11.18 -15.43
N GLY A 201 13.92 -12.49 -15.19
CA GLY A 201 15.18 -13.21 -15.33
C GLY A 201 16.36 -12.65 -14.51
N GLY A 202 16.09 -11.97 -13.37
CA GLY A 202 17.10 -11.29 -12.55
C GLY A 202 17.53 -9.91 -13.07
N GLU A 203 16.95 -9.43 -14.16
CA GLU A 203 17.13 -8.08 -14.69
C GLU A 203 16.04 -7.15 -14.11
N ILE A 204 16.43 -5.91 -13.79
CA ILE A 204 15.56 -4.83 -13.35
C ILE A 204 15.49 -3.78 -14.47
N LYS A 205 14.27 -3.37 -14.83
CA LYS A 205 13.98 -2.30 -15.79
C LYS A 205 12.99 -1.31 -15.21
N ASN A 206 12.82 -0.16 -15.88
CA ASN A 206 11.77 0.80 -15.58
C ASN A 206 11.74 1.25 -14.10
N LEU A 207 12.91 1.28 -13.45
CA LEU A 207 13.04 1.59 -12.03
C LEU A 207 12.82 3.07 -11.79
N THR A 208 11.66 3.40 -11.23
CA THR A 208 11.26 4.77 -10.92
C THR A 208 11.06 4.97 -9.43
N CYS A 209 11.06 6.24 -9.01
CA CYS A 209 10.74 6.62 -7.65
C CYS A 209 9.98 7.94 -7.65
N SER A 210 8.92 8.05 -6.84
CA SER A 210 8.13 9.28 -6.73
C SER A 210 8.85 10.46 -6.06
N CYS A 211 10.16 10.34 -5.80
CA CYS A 211 10.98 11.45 -5.34
C CYS A 211 11.42 12.37 -6.49
N TYR A 212 11.79 13.60 -6.19
CA TYR A 212 12.18 14.63 -7.18
C TYR A 212 13.55 14.42 -7.84
N CYS A 213 14.20 13.26 -7.65
CA CYS A 213 15.52 12.99 -8.21
C CYS A 213 15.39 12.53 -9.67
N SER A 214 16.13 13.16 -10.59
CA SER A 214 16.21 12.77 -12.00
C SER A 214 17.25 11.68 -12.26
N TYR A 215 17.68 10.98 -11.21
CA TYR A 215 18.75 9.99 -11.23
C TYR A 215 18.43 8.92 -10.19
N PRO A 216 19.07 7.74 -10.29
CA PRO A 216 18.87 6.65 -9.35
C PRO A 216 19.09 7.10 -7.91
N CYS A 217 18.02 7.19 -7.14
CA CYS A 217 18.03 7.82 -5.83
C CYS A 217 18.40 6.82 -4.73
N LYS A 218 18.65 7.32 -3.52
CA LYS A 218 18.91 6.45 -2.35
C LYS A 218 17.75 5.48 -2.05
N HIS A 219 16.51 5.84 -2.42
CA HIS A 219 15.34 5.00 -2.17
C HIS A 219 15.32 3.79 -3.11
N THR A 220 15.60 4.00 -4.40
CA THR A 220 15.71 2.91 -5.37
C THR A 220 16.87 1.99 -5.01
N VAL A 221 18.01 2.53 -4.56
CA VAL A 221 19.14 1.70 -4.09
C VAL A 221 18.71 0.84 -2.91
N ALA A 222 18.05 1.43 -1.91
CA ALA A 222 17.59 0.69 -0.74
C ALA A 222 16.59 -0.40 -1.10
N ALA A 223 15.62 -0.08 -1.98
CA ALA A 223 14.62 -1.03 -2.46
C ALA A 223 15.26 -2.21 -3.20
N MET A 224 16.26 -1.97 -4.05
CA MET A 224 16.95 -3.05 -4.78
C MET A 224 17.80 -3.93 -3.84
N LEU A 225 18.46 -3.34 -2.84
CA LEU A 225 19.17 -4.12 -1.81
C LEU A 225 18.21 -5.03 -1.04
N GLN A 226 17.07 -4.49 -0.61
CA GLN A 226 16.05 -5.26 0.09
C GLN A 226 15.42 -6.33 -0.78
N LEU A 227 15.14 -6.01 -2.05
CA LEU A 227 14.58 -6.95 -3.02
C LEU A 227 15.53 -8.12 -3.24
N ARG A 228 16.83 -7.84 -3.41
CA ARG A 228 17.85 -8.88 -3.57
C ARG A 228 17.89 -9.81 -2.37
N GLU A 229 17.99 -9.27 -1.15
CA GLU A 229 17.96 -10.09 0.07
C GLU A 229 16.68 -10.91 0.17
N LEU A 230 15.53 -10.31 -0.11
CA LEU A 230 14.24 -10.99 -0.07
C LEU A 230 14.24 -12.17 -1.03
N LEU A 231 14.62 -11.98 -2.28
CA LEU A 231 14.64 -13.05 -3.28
C LEU A 231 15.65 -14.15 -2.92
N GLU A 232 16.86 -13.80 -2.46
CA GLU A 232 17.85 -14.77 -1.97
C GLU A 232 17.32 -15.62 -0.81
N GLN A 233 16.53 -15.04 0.11
CA GLN A 233 15.96 -15.78 1.23
C GLN A 233 14.71 -16.59 0.87
N LEU A 234 14.03 -16.24 -0.23
CA LEU A 234 12.87 -16.94 -0.74
C LEU A 234 13.25 -18.10 -1.67
N GLU A 235 14.46 -18.10 -2.24
CA GLU A 235 14.97 -19.22 -3.05
C GLU A 235 14.83 -20.55 -2.30
N GLY A 236 14.11 -21.50 -2.92
CA GLY A 236 13.91 -22.85 -2.38
C GLY A 236 12.88 -22.97 -1.25
N ARG A 237 12.13 -21.91 -0.92
CA ARG A 237 11.00 -22.00 0.02
C ARG A 237 9.73 -22.48 -0.70
N ASP A 238 8.98 -23.35 -0.03
CA ASP A 238 7.67 -23.79 -0.50
C ASP A 238 6.72 -22.59 -0.69
N GLY A 239 6.10 -22.48 -1.87
CA GLY A 239 5.13 -21.42 -2.19
C GLY A 239 5.70 -20.21 -2.96
N PHE A 240 7.01 -20.14 -3.17
CA PHE A 240 7.64 -19.15 -4.04
C PHE A 240 8.31 -19.83 -5.23
N ASP A 241 7.75 -19.66 -6.42
CA ASP A 241 8.38 -20.09 -7.67
C ASP A 241 8.92 -18.87 -8.42
N ARG A 242 10.25 -18.82 -8.63
CA ARG A 242 10.92 -17.75 -9.38
C ARG A 242 10.64 -17.82 -10.87
N ASP A 243 10.28 -18.99 -11.39
CA ASP A 243 10.16 -19.23 -12.84
C ASP A 243 8.73 -18.98 -13.36
N GLU A 244 7.71 -18.93 -12.48
CA GLU A 244 6.30 -18.74 -12.86
C GLU A 244 5.77 -17.29 -12.70
N ASP A 245 6.63 -16.28 -12.61
CA ASP A 245 6.20 -14.88 -12.38
C ASP A 245 5.27 -14.76 -11.14
N GLY A 246 5.60 -15.50 -10.07
CA GLY A 246 4.78 -15.62 -8.87
C GLY A 246 4.61 -14.31 -8.10
N TYR A 247 3.49 -14.19 -7.38
CA TYR A 247 3.26 -13.07 -6.47
C TYR A 247 4.03 -13.26 -5.17
N ALA A 248 4.73 -12.22 -4.73
CA ALA A 248 5.24 -12.13 -3.37
C ALA A 248 5.15 -10.68 -2.89
N ALA A 249 4.65 -10.48 -1.68
CA ALA A 249 4.68 -9.19 -1.02
C ALA A 249 5.35 -9.31 0.34
N ALA A 250 6.09 -8.28 0.72
CA ALA A 250 6.84 -8.20 1.95
C ALA A 250 6.54 -6.86 2.63
N ILE A 251 6.22 -6.90 3.92
CA ILE A 251 6.08 -5.71 4.76
C ILE A 251 7.09 -5.79 5.90
N SER A 252 7.79 -4.70 6.22
CA SER A 252 8.75 -4.70 7.32
C SER A 252 8.04 -5.06 8.64
N GLN A 253 8.69 -5.84 9.49
CA GLN A 253 8.14 -6.22 10.80
C GLN A 253 7.78 -4.97 11.62
N LYS A 254 8.64 -3.94 11.58
CA LYS A 254 8.41 -2.65 12.24
C LYS A 254 7.10 -2.00 11.78
N ALA A 255 6.89 -1.88 10.47
CA ALA A 255 5.65 -1.30 9.94
C ALA A 255 4.44 -2.15 10.30
N PHE A 256 4.53 -3.47 10.11
CA PHE A 256 3.46 -4.40 10.47
C PHE A 256 3.01 -4.21 11.92
N PHE A 257 3.92 -4.27 12.89
CA PHE A 257 3.54 -4.11 14.30
C PHE A 257 3.04 -2.69 14.61
N SER A 258 3.64 -1.65 14.04
CA SER A 258 3.21 -0.26 14.25
C SER A 258 1.75 -0.02 13.83
N PHE A 259 1.36 -0.54 12.66
CA PHE A 259 0.02 -0.32 12.09
C PHE A 259 -1.00 -1.36 12.52
N VAL A 260 -0.61 -2.64 12.58
CA VAL A 260 -1.54 -3.73 12.88
C VAL A 260 -1.81 -3.83 14.37
N MET A 261 -0.82 -3.54 15.24
CA MET A 261 -0.99 -3.62 16.70
C MET A 261 -1.21 -2.28 17.35
N GLY A 262 -0.59 -1.22 16.83
CA GLY A 262 -0.66 0.11 17.45
C GLY A 262 -2.10 0.58 17.60
N GLY A 263 -2.51 0.89 18.83
CA GLY A 263 -3.81 1.49 19.16
C GLY A 263 -5.01 0.54 19.11
N LYS A 264 -4.82 -0.77 18.85
CA LYS A 264 -5.92 -1.75 18.86
C LYS A 264 -6.07 -2.39 20.24
N THR A 265 -7.32 -2.67 20.63
CA THR A 265 -7.68 -3.28 21.93
C THR A 265 -7.93 -4.78 21.85
N ALA A 266 -8.10 -5.33 20.64
CA ALA A 266 -8.37 -6.74 20.40
C ALA A 266 -7.72 -7.24 19.10
N GLY A 267 -7.35 -8.52 19.09
CA GLY A 267 -6.73 -9.22 17.96
C GLY A 267 -6.33 -10.64 18.37
N SER A 268 -5.95 -11.47 17.39
CA SER A 268 -5.47 -12.83 17.64
C SER A 268 -4.31 -13.18 16.72
N PHE A 269 -3.30 -13.84 17.28
CA PHE A 269 -2.23 -14.49 16.53
C PHE A 269 -2.36 -15.99 16.66
N VAL A 270 -2.20 -16.71 15.55
CA VAL A 270 -2.14 -18.17 15.54
C VAL A 270 -0.74 -18.55 15.15
N PHE A 271 -0.01 -19.18 16.08
CA PHE A 271 1.29 -19.79 15.81
C PHE A 271 1.04 -21.25 15.42
N ARG A 272 1.63 -21.69 14.30
CA ARG A 272 1.63 -23.09 13.88
C ARG A 272 2.94 -23.73 14.24
#